data_AF-A0A957Q2I2-F1
#
_entry.id   AF-A0A957Q2I2-F1
#
_cell.length_a   1.000
_cell.length_b   1.000
_cell.length_c   1.000
_cell.angle_alpha   90.00
_cell.angle_beta   90.00
_cell.angle_gamma   90.00
#
_symmetry.space_group_name_H-M   'P 1'
#
loop_
_entity.id
_entity.type
_entity.pdbx_description
1 polymer ?
#
loop_
_entity_poly.entity_id
_entity_poly.type
_entity_poly.pdbx_seq_one_letter_code
_entity_poly.pdbx_strand_id
1 'polypeptide(L)'
;MTILYIAVIYFVGIVFGRFFFETGWLGCWLSPSLWLYPFVLLPITPLLNHIHLPTQKKMPLRWPEEAGFIRPRHGPSPALIAACALTFVTGGLRYAAQPLTPCWSAKDLASYNLPASRAYDRTAPEVTLTGYVSSYPLQEDVKQQFQVTVHALAQEGKQRSVVGEVRLTTGNRTIYRYGQPLQLRGRLVTPPDFTDFSYREYLARKGVHSL
;
A
#
# COMPACT_ATOMS: atom_id res chain seq x y z
N MET A 1 -5.72 24.52 16.48
CA MET A 1 -6.32 23.35 17.18
C MET A 1 -7.13 22.46 16.25
N THR A 2 -7.94 23.01 15.33
CA THR A 2 -8.72 22.24 14.33
C THR A 2 -7.87 21.30 13.45
N ILE A 3 -6.71 21.75 12.96
CA ILE A 3 -5.79 20.92 12.16
C ILE A 3 -5.34 19.67 12.93
N LEU A 4 -5.04 19.81 14.22
CA LEU A 4 -4.62 18.69 15.07
C LEU A 4 -5.72 17.63 15.20
N TYR A 5 -6.97 18.04 15.41
CA TYR A 5 -8.09 17.10 15.48
C TYR A 5 -8.32 16.35 14.16
N ILE A 6 -8.23 17.06 13.03
CA ILE A 6 -8.36 16.45 11.69
C ILE A 6 -7.23 15.44 11.45
N ALA A 7 -6.00 15.78 11.81
CA ALA A 7 -4.85 14.88 11.70
C ALA A 7 -5.02 13.63 12.57
N VAL A 8 -5.46 13.79 13.83
CA VAL A 8 -5.73 12.65 14.72
C VAL A 8 -6.81 11.75 14.15
N ILE A 9 -7.94 12.30 13.67
CA ILE A 9 -9.02 11.53 13.07
C ILE A 9 -8.53 10.75 11.83
N TYR A 10 -7.70 11.37 11.01
CA TYR A 10 -7.09 10.73 9.85
C TYR A 10 -6.19 9.55 10.25
N PHE A 11 -5.32 9.72 11.26
CA PHE A 11 -4.47 8.65 11.78
C PHE A 11 -5.28 7.50 12.38
N VAL A 12 -6.33 7.81 13.14
CA VAL A 12 -7.25 6.79 13.67
C VAL A 12 -7.93 6.05 12.50
N GLY A 13 -8.30 6.76 11.43
CA GLY A 13 -8.79 6.16 10.19
C GLY A 13 -7.80 5.19 9.55
N ILE A 14 -6.51 5.51 9.50
CA ILE A 14 -5.46 4.60 8.99
C ILE A 14 -5.37 3.33 9.85
N VAL A 15 -5.37 3.47 11.18
CA VAL A 15 -5.30 2.32 12.10
C VAL A 15 -6.50 1.39 11.91
N PHE A 16 -7.71 1.96 11.78
CA PHE A 16 -8.90 1.19 11.45
C PHE A 16 -8.81 0.55 10.06
N GLY A 17 -8.31 1.27 9.06
CA GLY A 17 -8.09 0.74 7.71
C GLY A 17 -7.17 -0.49 7.73
N ARG A 18 -6.10 -0.44 8.52
CA ARG A 18 -5.21 -1.58 8.75
C ARG A 18 -5.95 -2.76 9.38
N PHE A 19 -6.71 -2.52 10.46
CA PHE A 19 -7.49 -3.56 11.13
C PHE A 19 -8.50 -4.24 10.18
N PHE A 20 -9.23 -3.46 9.37
CA PHE A 20 -10.17 -4.00 8.39
C PHE A 20 -9.47 -4.74 7.24
N PHE A 21 -8.26 -4.35 6.86
CA PHE A 21 -7.47 -5.07 5.86
C PHE A 21 -6.95 -6.41 6.41
N GLU A 22 -6.47 -6.44 7.66
CA GLU A 22 -5.99 -7.66 8.32
C GLU A 22 -7.14 -8.66 8.60
N THR A 23 -8.35 -8.19 8.89
CA THR A 23 -9.54 -9.03 9.05
C THR A 23 -10.16 -9.48 7.71
N GLY A 24 -9.62 -9.01 6.58
CA GLY A 24 -10.11 -9.37 5.24
C GLY A 24 -11.44 -8.71 4.85
N TRP A 25 -11.84 -7.62 5.51
CA TRP A 25 -12.98 -6.78 5.11
C TRP A 25 -12.62 -5.79 4.02
N LEU A 26 -11.36 -5.36 3.99
CA LEU A 26 -10.75 -4.60 2.89
C LEU A 26 -9.67 -5.48 2.27
N GLY A 27 -9.49 -5.39 0.96
CA GLY A 27 -8.49 -6.18 0.29
C GLY A 27 -8.16 -5.64 -1.09
N CYS A 28 -7.40 -6.44 -1.83
CA CYS A 28 -6.87 -6.09 -3.14
C CYS A 28 -7.93 -5.90 -4.24
N TRP A 29 -9.21 -6.15 -3.94
CA TRP A 29 -10.32 -5.86 -4.85
C TRP A 29 -10.74 -4.38 -4.84
N LEU A 30 -10.35 -3.59 -3.82
CA LEU A 30 -10.67 -2.17 -3.80
C LEU A 30 -9.82 -1.42 -4.84
N SER A 31 -10.48 -0.59 -5.65
CA SER A 31 -9.78 0.29 -6.59
C SER A 31 -8.90 1.30 -5.84
N PRO A 32 -7.63 1.49 -6.26
CA PRO A 32 -6.72 2.47 -5.67
C PRO A 32 -7.21 3.91 -5.74
N SER A 33 -8.20 4.24 -6.57
CA SER A 33 -8.77 5.58 -6.68
C SER A 33 -9.85 5.89 -5.65
N LEU A 34 -10.36 4.88 -4.92
CA LEU A 34 -11.52 5.05 -4.03
C LEU A 34 -11.29 6.05 -2.90
N TRP A 35 -10.06 6.20 -2.42
CA TRP A 35 -9.74 7.14 -1.34
C TRP A 35 -9.86 8.61 -1.75
N LEU A 36 -9.89 8.91 -3.07
CA LEU A 36 -10.04 10.29 -3.55
C LEU A 36 -11.48 10.80 -3.43
N TYR A 37 -12.48 9.93 -3.53
CA TYR A 37 -13.89 10.34 -3.43
C TYR A 37 -14.22 11.09 -2.13
N PRO A 38 -13.92 10.55 -0.93
CA PRO A 38 -14.22 11.28 0.30
C PRO A 38 -13.42 12.58 0.42
N PHE A 39 -12.20 12.63 -0.13
CA PHE A 39 -11.38 13.84 -0.17
C PHE A 39 -12.01 14.95 -1.03
N VAL A 40 -12.52 14.60 -2.21
CA VAL A 40 -13.21 15.54 -3.12
C VAL A 40 -14.55 16.02 -2.54
N LEU A 41 -15.19 15.24 -1.68
CA LEU A 41 -16.45 15.61 -1.01
C LEU A 41 -16.27 16.55 0.18
N LEU A 42 -15.07 16.65 0.77
CA LEU A 42 -14.77 17.55 1.90
C LEU A 42 -15.19 19.01 1.68
N PRO A 43 -14.85 19.69 0.55
CA PRO A 43 -15.25 21.08 0.32
C PRO A 43 -16.77 21.29 0.18
N ILE A 44 -17.55 20.23 -0.04
CA ILE A 44 -19.01 20.28 -0.18
C ILE A 44 -19.69 20.24 1.20
N THR A 45 -19.01 19.76 2.24
CA THR A 45 -19.56 19.64 3.61
C THR A 45 -20.17 20.92 4.20
N PRO A 46 -19.68 22.15 3.93
CA PRO A 46 -20.32 23.36 4.44
C PRO A 46 -21.75 23.57 3.91
N LEU A 47 -22.09 23.02 2.74
CA LEU A 47 -23.44 23.09 2.18
C LEU A 47 -24.48 22.36 3.04
N LEU A 48 -24.09 21.33 3.79
CA LEU A 48 -25.00 20.64 4.73
C LEU A 48 -25.50 21.58 5.85
N ASN A 49 -24.72 22.60 6.22
CA ASN A 49 -25.17 23.58 7.21
C ASN A 49 -26.31 24.47 6.70
N HIS A 50 -26.43 24.62 5.37
CA HIS A 50 -27.49 25.39 4.73
C HIS A 50 -28.77 24.56 4.56
N ILE A 51 -28.63 23.24 4.36
CA ILE A 51 -29.77 22.34 4.15
C ILE A 51 -30.41 21.93 5.49
N HIS A 52 -29.65 21.90 6.58
CA HIS A 52 -30.11 21.54 7.92
C HIS A 52 -30.17 22.76 8.86
N LEU A 53 -30.88 23.81 8.46
CA LEU A 53 -31.44 24.74 9.45
C LEU A 53 -32.66 24.06 10.06
N PRO A 54 -32.61 23.56 11.31
CA PRO A 54 -33.84 23.13 11.96
C PRO A 54 -34.77 24.34 12.02
N THR A 55 -36.05 24.13 11.70
CA THR A 55 -37.13 25.08 11.95
C THR A 55 -37.15 25.35 13.45
N GLN A 56 -36.37 26.32 13.92
CA GLN A 56 -36.32 26.66 15.33
C GLN A 56 -37.69 27.21 15.72
N LYS A 57 -38.40 26.45 16.55
CA LYS A 57 -39.64 26.86 17.18
C LYS A 57 -39.37 28.20 17.86
N LYS A 58 -39.92 29.28 17.31
CA LYS A 58 -39.73 30.65 17.80
C LYS A 58 -40.23 30.72 19.25
N MET A 59 -39.32 30.60 20.21
CA MET A 59 -39.60 31.02 21.58
C MET A 59 -39.39 32.54 21.66
N PRO A 60 -40.29 33.27 22.34
CA PRO A 60 -40.27 34.71 22.39
C PRO A 60 -39.22 35.17 23.41
N LEU A 61 -37.97 35.28 22.96
CA LEU A 61 -36.97 36.09 23.65
C LEU A 61 -36.36 37.04 22.64
N ARG A 62 -36.70 38.31 22.86
CA ARG A 62 -36.49 39.50 22.03
C ARG A 62 -35.00 39.86 22.01
N TRP A 63 -34.23 39.14 21.20
CA TRP A 63 -32.89 39.56 20.79
C TRP A 63 -33.02 40.40 19.51
N PRO A 64 -32.53 41.65 19.45
CA PRO A 64 -32.63 42.44 18.24
C PRO A 64 -31.67 41.87 17.18
N GLU A 65 -32.24 41.24 16.15
CA GLU A 65 -31.51 40.77 14.95
C GLU A 65 -30.81 41.92 14.21
N GLU A 66 -31.25 43.17 14.45
CA GLU A 66 -30.67 44.40 13.89
C GLU A 66 -29.20 44.62 14.25
N ALA A 67 -28.71 44.01 15.32
CA ALA A 67 -27.32 44.17 15.77
C ALA A 67 -26.35 43.11 15.20
N GLY A 68 -26.78 42.29 14.23
CA GLY A 68 -25.92 41.32 13.54
C GLY A 68 -25.48 40.13 14.41
N PHE A 69 -26.09 39.94 15.59
CA PHE A 69 -25.74 38.85 16.49
C PHE A 69 -26.39 37.53 16.06
N ILE A 70 -25.55 36.62 15.58
CA ILE A 70 -25.93 35.22 15.34
C ILE A 70 -25.88 34.48 16.68
N ARG A 71 -27.00 33.84 17.09
CA ARG A 71 -27.01 33.03 18.32
C ARG A 71 -25.98 31.89 18.22
N PRO A 72 -25.16 31.65 19.26
CA PRO A 72 -24.22 30.55 19.27
C PRO A 72 -24.94 29.21 19.14
N ARG A 73 -24.59 28.41 18.12
CA ARG A 73 -25.11 27.04 17.96
C ARG A 73 -24.67 26.21 19.16
N HIS A 74 -25.63 25.55 19.79
CA HIS A 74 -25.37 24.57 20.84
C HIS A 74 -25.27 23.19 20.19
N GLY A 75 -24.06 22.66 20.05
CA GLY A 75 -23.79 21.33 19.49
C GLY A 75 -22.92 21.32 18.23
N PRO A 76 -22.36 20.15 17.85
CA PRO A 76 -21.54 20.00 16.66
C PRO A 76 -22.37 20.26 15.39
N SER A 77 -21.82 21.05 14.46
CA SER A 77 -22.50 21.31 13.19
C SER A 77 -22.57 20.03 12.34
N PRO A 78 -23.64 19.79 11.58
CA PRO A 78 -23.73 18.63 10.70
C PRO A 78 -22.58 18.60 9.68
N ALA A 79 -22.13 19.77 9.21
CA ALA A 79 -20.93 19.88 8.37
C ALA A 79 -19.66 19.38 9.08
N LEU A 80 -19.48 19.68 10.37
CA LEU A 80 -18.32 19.22 11.14
C LEU A 80 -18.36 17.70 11.34
N ILE A 81 -19.52 17.13 11.65
CA ILE A 81 -19.69 15.67 11.76
C ILE A 81 -19.37 15.00 10.41
N ALA A 82 -19.92 15.53 9.30
CA ALA A 82 -19.66 15.01 7.96
C ALA A 82 -18.19 15.12 7.57
N ALA A 83 -17.53 16.25 7.85
CA ALA A 83 -16.11 16.45 7.57
C ALA A 83 -15.22 15.49 8.39
N CYS A 84 -15.53 15.28 9.68
CA CYS A 84 -14.84 14.30 10.51
C CYS A 84 -15.01 12.86 9.97
N ALA A 85 -16.24 12.48 9.60
CA ALA A 85 -16.52 11.16 9.03
C ALA A 85 -15.79 10.94 7.70
N LEU A 86 -15.82 11.92 6.80
CA LEU A 86 -15.10 11.85 5.52
C LEU A 86 -13.58 11.76 5.72
N THR A 87 -13.02 12.50 6.67
CA THR A 87 -11.59 12.45 7.00
C THR A 87 -11.19 11.05 7.50
N PHE A 88 -12.00 10.47 8.39
CA PHE A 88 -11.80 9.12 8.91
C PHE A 88 -11.84 8.08 7.78
N VAL A 89 -12.88 8.13 6.93
CA VAL A 89 -13.04 7.23 5.78
C VAL A 89 -11.90 7.39 4.78
N THR A 90 -11.44 8.63 4.54
CA THR A 90 -10.28 8.90 3.68
C THR A 90 -9.04 8.21 4.23
N GLY A 91 -8.78 8.28 5.54
CA GLY A 91 -7.67 7.59 6.20
C GLY A 91 -7.72 6.07 6.01
N GLY A 92 -8.89 5.46 6.22
CA GLY A 92 -9.08 4.01 6.05
C GLY A 92 -8.90 3.56 4.60
N LEU A 93 -9.52 4.25 3.65
CA LEU A 93 -9.38 3.95 2.22
C LEU A 93 -7.98 4.23 1.70
N ARG A 94 -7.27 5.22 2.26
CA ARG A 94 -5.89 5.53 1.90
C ARG A 94 -4.95 4.39 2.25
N TYR A 95 -5.17 3.72 3.38
CA TYR A 95 -4.45 2.50 3.73
C TYR A 95 -4.76 1.38 2.74
N ALA A 96 -6.05 1.14 2.44
CA ALA A 96 -6.45 0.09 1.51
C ALA A 96 -5.90 0.31 0.08
N ALA A 97 -5.73 1.55 -0.36
CA ALA A 97 -5.15 1.89 -1.66
C ALA A 97 -3.62 1.68 -1.72
N GLN A 98 -2.92 1.74 -0.59
CA GLN A 98 -1.47 1.52 -0.50
C GLN A 98 -1.14 0.70 0.76
N PRO A 99 -1.49 -0.60 0.76
CA PRO A 99 -1.19 -1.46 1.89
C PRO A 99 0.33 -1.65 2.03
N LEU A 100 0.78 -1.91 3.26
CA LEU A 100 2.20 -2.19 3.56
C LEU A 100 2.72 -3.41 2.78
N THR A 101 1.84 -4.39 2.53
CA THR A 101 2.09 -5.52 1.64
C THR A 101 1.41 -5.25 0.29
N PRO A 102 2.17 -5.07 -0.81
CA PRO A 102 1.60 -4.82 -2.13
C PRO A 102 0.63 -5.93 -2.54
N CYS A 103 -0.43 -5.54 -3.23
CA CYS A 103 -1.35 -6.46 -3.87
C CYS A 103 -0.72 -6.99 -5.15
N TRP A 104 -0.17 -8.21 -5.09
CA TRP A 104 0.45 -8.84 -6.24
C TRP A 104 -0.58 -9.31 -7.26
N SER A 105 -0.37 -8.93 -8.51
CA SER A 105 -1.13 -9.42 -9.66
C SER A 105 -0.32 -10.48 -10.42
N ALA A 106 -0.97 -11.20 -11.35
CA ALA A 106 -0.28 -12.19 -12.19
C ALA A 106 0.82 -11.60 -13.09
N LYS A 107 0.87 -10.26 -13.24
CA LYS A 107 1.94 -9.52 -13.92
C LYS A 107 3.15 -9.28 -13.03
N ASP A 108 3.03 -9.39 -11.72
CA ASP A 108 4.12 -9.12 -10.80
C ASP A 108 4.89 -10.39 -10.50
N LEU A 109 6.23 -10.31 -10.53
CA LEU A 109 7.11 -11.45 -10.31
C LEU A 109 6.87 -12.10 -8.93
N ALA A 110 6.64 -11.29 -7.90
CA ALA A 110 6.45 -11.75 -6.53
C ALA A 110 5.19 -12.60 -6.32
N SER A 111 4.23 -12.57 -7.25
CA SER A 111 3.04 -13.43 -7.19
C SER A 111 3.37 -14.93 -7.36
N TYR A 112 4.53 -15.25 -7.93
CA TYR A 112 5.01 -16.61 -8.16
C TYR A 112 5.94 -17.11 -7.03
N ASN A 113 6.12 -16.33 -5.96
CA ASN A 113 7.01 -16.69 -4.87
C ASN A 113 6.46 -17.86 -4.04
N LEU A 114 7.34 -18.81 -3.75
CA LEU A 114 7.12 -19.81 -2.72
C LEU A 114 7.37 -19.19 -1.32
N PRO A 115 6.75 -19.74 -0.26
CA PRO A 115 7.08 -19.34 1.09
C PRO A 115 8.52 -19.70 1.42
N ALA A 116 9.18 -18.91 2.27
CA ALA A 116 10.60 -19.10 2.61
C ALA A 116 10.92 -20.51 3.15
N SER A 117 9.98 -21.17 3.83
CA SER A 117 10.12 -22.54 4.32
C SER A 117 10.28 -23.59 3.22
N ARG A 118 9.83 -23.31 1.99
CA ARG A 118 9.93 -24.20 0.83
C ARG A 118 11.08 -23.84 -0.11
N ALA A 119 11.98 -22.95 0.29
CA ALA A 119 13.08 -22.52 -0.58
C ALA A 119 14.00 -23.69 -1.02
N TYR A 120 14.22 -24.65 -0.13
CA TYR A 120 15.07 -25.82 -0.38
C TYR A 120 14.30 -27.10 -0.71
N ASP A 121 12.97 -27.01 -0.86
CA ASP A 121 12.13 -28.15 -1.21
C ASP A 121 12.36 -28.54 -2.67
N ARG A 122 12.90 -29.74 -2.91
CA ARG A 122 13.20 -30.24 -4.26
C ARG A 122 11.93 -30.52 -5.08
N THR A 123 10.79 -30.74 -4.42
CA THR A 123 9.52 -31.05 -5.07
C THR A 123 8.78 -29.79 -5.54
N ALA A 124 9.18 -28.62 -5.06
CA ALA A 124 8.55 -27.37 -5.41
C ALA A 124 8.87 -26.95 -6.86
N PRO A 125 7.92 -26.28 -7.55
CA PRO A 125 8.03 -25.94 -8.97
C PRO A 125 9.20 -24.98 -9.24
N GLU A 126 9.94 -25.26 -10.31
CA GLU A 126 10.96 -24.35 -10.83
C GLU A 126 10.36 -23.42 -11.89
N VAL A 127 10.90 -22.21 -11.96
CA VAL A 127 10.59 -21.20 -12.96
C VAL A 127 11.85 -20.83 -13.72
N THR A 128 11.69 -20.45 -14.99
CA THR A 128 12.76 -19.87 -15.79
C THR A 128 12.47 -18.40 -16.01
N LEU A 129 13.38 -17.53 -15.56
CA LEU A 129 13.26 -16.08 -15.65
C LEU A 129 14.17 -15.57 -16.77
N THR A 130 13.68 -14.60 -17.53
CA THR A 130 14.48 -13.88 -18.52
C THR A 130 14.50 -12.40 -18.15
N GLY A 131 15.70 -11.85 -18.07
CA GLY A 131 15.95 -10.52 -17.53
C GLY A 131 17.32 -9.97 -17.89
N TYR A 132 17.68 -8.88 -17.23
CA TYR A 132 19.02 -8.30 -17.31
C TYR A 132 19.50 -7.85 -15.93
N VAL A 133 20.81 -7.86 -15.73
CA VAL A 133 21.43 -7.41 -14.47
C VAL A 133 21.18 -5.92 -14.28
N SER A 134 20.50 -5.54 -13.19
CA SER A 134 20.08 -4.16 -12.89
C SER A 134 20.89 -3.48 -11.79
N SER A 135 21.76 -4.22 -11.10
CA SER A 135 22.70 -3.65 -10.13
C SER A 135 24.14 -3.95 -10.51
N TYR A 136 25.09 -3.14 -10.02
CA TYR A 136 26.49 -3.53 -10.05
C TYR A 136 26.69 -4.76 -9.16
N PRO A 137 27.34 -5.84 -9.66
CA PRO A 137 27.61 -7.00 -8.83
C PRO A 137 28.58 -6.68 -7.71
N LEU A 138 28.13 -6.87 -6.47
CA LEU A 138 28.96 -6.77 -5.29
C LEU A 138 29.70 -8.10 -5.10
N GLN A 139 31.03 -8.06 -5.09
CA GLN A 139 31.87 -9.23 -4.86
C GLN A 139 32.32 -9.27 -3.40
N GLU A 140 32.10 -10.41 -2.74
CA GLU A 140 32.50 -10.68 -1.36
C GLU A 140 33.19 -12.04 -1.32
N ASP A 141 34.52 -12.05 -1.22
CA ASP A 141 35.39 -13.23 -1.23
C ASP A 141 35.06 -14.22 -2.37
N VAL A 142 34.28 -15.25 -2.06
CA VAL A 142 33.88 -16.35 -2.96
C VAL A 142 32.47 -16.21 -3.52
N LYS A 143 31.73 -15.19 -3.09
CA LYS A 143 30.35 -14.92 -3.48
C LYS A 143 30.26 -13.61 -4.25
N GLN A 144 29.23 -13.51 -5.07
CA GLN A 144 28.79 -12.24 -5.62
C GLN A 144 27.28 -12.10 -5.50
N GLN A 145 26.83 -10.87 -5.31
CA GLN A 145 25.44 -10.52 -5.15
C GLN A 145 25.05 -9.44 -6.14
N PHE A 146 23.92 -9.63 -6.80
CA PHE A 146 23.38 -8.66 -7.75
C PHE A 146 21.87 -8.82 -7.89
N GLN A 147 21.26 -7.82 -8.49
CA GLN A 147 19.84 -7.79 -8.80
C GLN A 147 19.65 -7.96 -10.31
N VAL A 148 18.55 -8.60 -10.67
CA VAL A 148 18.13 -8.81 -12.06
C VAL A 148 16.71 -8.29 -12.20
N THR A 149 16.51 -7.37 -13.14
CA THR A 149 15.17 -6.96 -13.56
C THR A 149 14.64 -8.01 -14.53
N VAL A 150 13.50 -8.59 -14.18
CA VAL A 150 12.84 -9.65 -14.95
C VAL A 150 11.70 -9.04 -15.76
N HIS A 151 11.61 -9.43 -17.03
CA HIS A 151 10.52 -9.02 -17.93
C HIS A 151 9.71 -10.22 -18.46
N ALA A 152 10.22 -11.44 -18.32
CA ALA A 152 9.49 -12.65 -18.69
C ALA A 152 9.76 -13.81 -17.73
N LEU A 153 8.72 -14.61 -17.48
CA LEU A 153 8.76 -15.82 -16.67
C LEU A 153 8.15 -16.97 -17.47
N ALA A 154 8.84 -18.10 -17.51
CA ALA A 154 8.35 -19.34 -18.07
C ALA A 154 8.16 -20.38 -16.96
N GLN A 155 6.95 -20.92 -16.87
CA GLN A 155 6.56 -21.96 -15.92
C GLN A 155 5.71 -22.99 -16.66
N GLU A 156 6.02 -24.28 -16.51
CA GLU A 156 5.28 -25.38 -17.16
C GLU A 156 5.10 -25.20 -18.68
N GLY A 157 6.13 -24.65 -19.35
CA GLY A 157 6.11 -24.40 -20.80
C GLY A 157 5.29 -23.19 -21.23
N LYS A 158 4.64 -22.46 -20.32
CA LYS A 158 3.91 -21.21 -20.61
C LYS A 158 4.78 -20.01 -20.26
N GLN A 159 5.02 -19.15 -21.24
CA GLN A 159 5.71 -17.88 -21.04
C GLN A 159 4.70 -16.76 -20.72
N ARG A 160 5.03 -15.96 -19.72
CA ARG A 160 4.24 -14.80 -19.27
C ARG A 160 5.15 -13.58 -19.20
N SER A 161 4.61 -12.43 -19.60
CA SER A 161 5.26 -11.15 -19.33
C SER A 161 5.03 -10.77 -17.88
N VAL A 162 6.11 -10.55 -17.14
CA VAL A 162 6.07 -10.20 -15.72
C VAL A 162 7.02 -9.04 -15.45
N VAL A 163 6.80 -8.30 -14.37
CA VAL A 163 7.66 -7.20 -13.94
C VAL A 163 8.07 -7.43 -12.50
N GLY A 164 9.35 -7.20 -12.21
CA GLY A 164 9.88 -7.20 -10.86
C GLY A 164 11.38 -7.40 -10.82
N GLU A 165 11.93 -7.33 -9.61
CA GLU A 165 13.34 -7.57 -9.35
C GLU A 165 13.55 -8.81 -8.50
N VAL A 166 14.60 -9.56 -8.84
CA VAL A 166 15.09 -10.70 -8.07
C VAL A 166 16.51 -10.44 -7.62
N ARG A 167 16.80 -10.73 -6.35
CA ARG A 167 18.18 -10.66 -5.82
C ARG A 167 18.80 -12.05 -5.82
N LEU A 168 19.96 -12.15 -6.45
CA LEU A 168 20.69 -13.40 -6.60
C LEU A 168 21.97 -13.36 -5.79
N THR A 169 22.36 -14.53 -5.30
CA THR A 169 23.70 -14.78 -4.76
C THR A 169 24.27 -15.98 -5.48
N THR A 170 25.44 -15.81 -6.09
CA THR A 170 26.14 -16.89 -6.83
C THR A 170 27.62 -16.91 -6.46
N GLY A 171 28.34 -17.94 -6.88
CA GLY A 171 29.80 -17.99 -6.72
C GLY A 171 30.51 -16.98 -7.63
N ASN A 172 31.76 -16.66 -7.32
CA ASN A 172 32.58 -15.70 -8.07
C ASN A 172 33.24 -16.28 -9.37
N ARG A 173 32.91 -17.51 -9.77
CA ARG A 173 33.52 -18.18 -10.95
C ARG A 173 33.22 -17.49 -12.28
N THR A 174 32.03 -16.91 -12.40
CA THR A 174 31.58 -16.22 -13.61
C THR A 174 31.35 -14.75 -13.26
N ILE A 175 31.98 -13.83 -13.98
CA ILE A 175 31.79 -12.40 -13.72
C ILE A 175 30.59 -11.91 -14.53
N TYR A 176 29.57 -11.42 -13.82
CA TYR A 176 28.41 -10.76 -14.45
C TYR A 176 28.65 -9.26 -14.57
N ARG A 177 28.01 -8.61 -15.55
CA ARG A 177 28.10 -7.17 -15.76
C ARG A 177 26.72 -6.53 -15.74
N TYR A 178 26.67 -5.27 -15.27
CA TYR A 178 25.47 -4.46 -15.38
C TYR A 178 24.95 -4.41 -16.82
N GLY A 179 23.64 -4.56 -17.01
CA GLY A 179 22.98 -4.59 -18.30
C GLY A 179 23.09 -5.93 -19.06
N GLN A 180 23.82 -6.91 -18.54
CA GLN A 180 23.96 -8.21 -19.18
C GLN A 180 22.61 -8.95 -19.20
N PRO A 181 22.11 -9.42 -20.35
CA PRO A 181 20.93 -10.26 -20.42
C PRO A 181 21.24 -11.65 -19.86
N LEU A 182 20.32 -12.19 -19.07
CA LEU A 182 20.47 -13.47 -18.41
C LEU A 182 19.16 -14.27 -18.47
N GLN A 183 19.32 -15.58 -18.57
CA GLN A 183 18.27 -16.54 -18.32
C GLN A 183 18.62 -17.31 -17.05
N LEU A 184 17.70 -17.31 -16.09
CA LEU A 184 17.88 -17.91 -14.78
C LEU A 184 16.88 -19.02 -14.63
N ARG A 185 17.29 -20.14 -14.03
CA ARG A 185 16.38 -21.23 -13.70
C ARG A 185 16.53 -21.56 -12.22
N GLY A 186 15.41 -21.63 -11.51
CA GLY A 186 15.41 -21.92 -10.09
C GLY A 186 14.02 -21.81 -9.47
N ARG A 187 13.98 -21.79 -8.15
CA ARG A 187 12.75 -21.59 -7.38
C ARG A 187 12.72 -20.16 -6.91
N LEU A 188 11.62 -19.48 -7.19
CA LEU A 188 11.41 -18.11 -6.75
C LEU A 188 10.84 -18.14 -5.33
N VAL A 189 11.45 -17.42 -4.40
CA VAL A 189 11.04 -17.47 -2.99
C VAL A 189 10.84 -16.08 -2.40
N THR A 190 9.90 -16.00 -1.46
CA THR A 190 9.74 -14.78 -0.65
C THR A 190 10.93 -14.69 0.32
N PRO A 191 11.56 -13.52 0.47
CA PRO A 191 12.60 -13.34 1.47
C PRO A 191 12.10 -13.73 2.87
N PRO A 192 12.92 -14.45 3.67
CA PRO A 192 12.53 -14.85 5.02
C PRO A 192 12.45 -13.65 5.97
N ASP A 193 11.72 -13.83 7.06
CA ASP A 193 11.83 -12.98 8.25
C ASP A 193 12.67 -13.72 9.30
N PHE A 194 13.56 -13.00 9.98
CA PHE A 194 14.33 -13.50 11.11
C PHE A 194 13.72 -12.95 12.41
N THR A 195 14.04 -13.58 13.55
CA THR A 195 13.46 -13.25 14.87
C THR A 195 13.53 -11.76 15.21
N ASP A 196 14.67 -11.11 14.94
CA ASP A 196 14.91 -9.70 15.29
C ASP A 196 14.88 -8.76 14.07
N PHE A 197 14.74 -9.31 12.85
CA PHE A 197 14.90 -8.54 11.63
C PHE A 197 14.08 -9.11 10.46
N SER A 198 13.18 -8.28 9.91
CA SER A 198 12.47 -8.61 8.68
C SER A 198 13.35 -8.31 7.46
N TYR A 199 14.00 -9.34 6.92
CA TYR A 199 14.75 -9.19 5.67
C TYR A 199 13.83 -8.92 4.48
N ARG A 200 12.60 -9.46 4.53
CA ARG A 200 11.51 -9.13 3.59
C ARG A 200 11.20 -7.65 3.54
N GLU A 201 10.97 -6.99 4.68
CA GLU A 201 10.70 -5.56 4.70
C GLU A 201 11.91 -4.73 4.25
N TYR A 202 13.12 -5.13 4.65
CA TYR A 202 14.35 -4.47 4.21
C TYR A 202 14.51 -4.49 2.68
N LEU A 203 14.27 -5.64 2.05
CA LEU A 203 14.34 -5.76 0.58
C LEU A 203 13.16 -5.08 -0.12
N ALA A 204 11.97 -5.13 0.46
CA ALA A 204 10.79 -4.46 -0.09
C ALA A 204 11.00 -2.94 -0.21
N ARG A 205 11.71 -2.32 0.73
CA ARG A 205 12.11 -0.90 0.64
C ARG A 205 13.02 -0.58 -0.55
N LYS A 206 13.71 -1.59 -1.08
CA LYS A 206 14.54 -1.50 -2.28
C LYS A 206 13.83 -1.97 -3.55
N GLY A 207 12.53 -2.28 -3.48
CA GLY A 207 11.76 -2.81 -4.62
C GLY A 207 12.03 -4.28 -4.93
N VAL A 208 12.81 -4.98 -4.09
CA VAL A 208 13.13 -6.40 -4.27
C VAL A 208 12.18 -7.23 -3.42
N HIS A 209 11.43 -8.10 -4.07
CA HIS A 209 10.42 -8.93 -3.41
C HIS A 209 10.66 -10.42 -3.59
N SER A 210 11.68 -10.81 -4.36
CA SER A 210 11.95 -12.19 -4.72
C SER A 210 13.45 -12.50 -4.61
N LEU A 211 13.76 -13.73 -4.19
CA LEU A 211 15.10 -14.32 -4.21
C LEU A 211 15.16 -15.52 -5.16
#